data_AF-A0A3N1P5S0-F1
#
_entry.id   AF-A0A3N1P5S0-F1
#
_cell.length_a   1.000
_cell.length_b   1.000
_cell.length_c   1.000
_cell.angle_alpha   90.00
_cell.angle_beta   90.00
_cell.angle_gamma   90.00
#
_symmetry.space_group_name_H-M   'P 1'
#
loop_
_entity.id
_entity.type
_entity.pdbx_description
1 polymer ?
#
loop_
_entity_poly.entity_id
_entity_poly.type
_entity_poly.pdbx_seq_one_letter_code
_entity_poly.pdbx_strand_id
1 'polypeptide(L)'
;MDQDRPEGEGRRADAGARFGTERTKRLADLFSVEGLSAAEAPAVLCRACVDLLDITGASISLYGGGDTGALWWSSDPVAGRLAEAQYTLGDGPCQTASRSAAPVLAADLTKGPDARRWPVFAQQAVELGVRAVFSLPLGAGGLAVGTLDLYRDRPGPLSEQDQTFAFPVAEAITSALLSLHSARGDRTAPPAPNWLDGAENDHEEVHQATGMIMVHLGVDPEHALARLRAHAFAHAQSVTEAARDVIAGKIRFHE
;
A
#
# COMPACT_ATOMS: atom_id res chain seq x y z
N MET A 1 -10.30 -53.59 -25.22
CA MET A 1 -11.24 -52.82 -24.38
C MET A 1 -10.51 -52.55 -23.07
N ASP A 2 -9.34 -51.95 -23.17
CA ASP A 2 -9.04 -50.51 -23.30
C ASP A 2 -9.08 -49.85 -21.92
N GLN A 3 -7.88 -49.66 -21.36
CA GLN A 3 -7.61 -49.02 -20.08
C GLN A 3 -7.39 -47.54 -20.35
N ASP A 4 -8.33 -46.70 -19.92
CA ASP A 4 -8.17 -45.26 -19.95
C ASP A 4 -7.54 -44.79 -18.62
N ARG A 5 -6.35 -44.20 -18.70
CA ARG A 5 -5.51 -43.77 -17.57
C ARG A 5 -5.51 -42.23 -17.53
N PRO A 6 -5.71 -41.57 -16.38
CA PRO A 6 -5.78 -40.11 -16.35
C PRO A 6 -4.36 -39.52 -16.35
N GLU A 7 -3.84 -39.16 -17.53
CA GLU A 7 -2.49 -38.56 -17.68
C GLU A 7 -2.46 -37.02 -17.52
N GLY A 8 -3.56 -36.39 -17.08
CA GLY A 8 -3.73 -34.93 -17.07
C GLY A 8 -3.43 -34.19 -15.75
N GLU A 9 -3.57 -34.84 -14.59
CA GLU A 9 -3.51 -34.15 -13.28
C GLU A 9 -2.07 -33.96 -12.76
N GLY A 10 -1.19 -34.94 -12.97
CA GLY A 10 0.20 -34.89 -12.46
C GLY A 10 1.07 -33.81 -13.11
N ARG A 11 0.79 -33.45 -14.38
CA ARG A 11 1.57 -32.45 -15.13
C ARG A 11 1.24 -31.01 -14.73
N ARG A 12 0.00 -30.73 -14.31
CA ARG A 12 -0.42 -29.40 -13.83
C ARG A 12 0.07 -29.15 -12.40
N ALA A 13 0.06 -30.16 -11.54
CA ALA A 13 0.60 -30.08 -10.18
C ALA A 13 2.13 -29.87 -10.16
N ASP A 14 2.89 -30.59 -11.01
CA ASP A 14 4.35 -30.44 -11.13
C ASP A 14 4.74 -29.06 -11.71
N ALA A 15 3.99 -28.56 -12.70
CA ALA A 15 4.20 -27.21 -13.23
C ALA A 15 3.92 -26.12 -12.19
N GLY A 16 2.85 -26.24 -11.39
CA GLY A 16 2.53 -25.32 -10.30
C GLY A 16 3.57 -25.32 -9.17
N ALA A 17 4.10 -26.49 -8.81
CA ALA A 17 5.15 -26.64 -7.79
C ALA A 17 6.51 -26.07 -8.25
N ARG A 18 6.89 -26.30 -9.51
CA ARG A 18 8.10 -25.72 -10.12
C ARG A 18 8.00 -24.20 -10.27
N PHE A 19 6.85 -23.69 -10.75
CA PHE A 19 6.59 -22.25 -10.80
C PHE A 19 6.64 -21.62 -9.41
N GLY A 20 6.12 -22.30 -8.39
CA GLY A 20 6.16 -21.80 -7.03
C GLY A 20 7.57 -21.74 -6.44
N THR A 21 8.42 -22.72 -6.75
CA THR A 21 9.81 -22.75 -6.30
C THR A 21 10.66 -21.66 -6.98
N GLU A 22 10.41 -21.40 -8.27
CA GLU A 22 11.06 -20.31 -9.01
C GLU A 22 10.66 -18.92 -8.48
N ARG A 23 9.38 -18.73 -8.13
CA ARG A 23 8.87 -17.51 -7.48
C ARG A 23 9.53 -17.29 -6.12
N THR A 24 9.58 -18.32 -5.26
CA THR A 24 10.19 -18.23 -3.92
C THR A 24 11.70 -17.95 -4.00
N LYS A 25 12.40 -18.55 -4.96
CA LYS A 25 13.83 -18.30 -5.18
C LYS A 25 14.08 -16.86 -5.65
N ARG A 26 13.32 -16.37 -6.64
CA ARG A 26 13.38 -14.96 -7.06
C ARG A 26 13.12 -14.00 -5.90
N LEU A 27 12.18 -14.35 -5.02
CA LEU A 27 11.88 -13.56 -3.84
C LEU A 27 13.06 -13.50 -2.87
N ALA A 28 13.67 -14.66 -2.57
CA ALA A 28 14.86 -14.73 -1.73
C ALA A 28 16.03 -13.94 -2.35
N ASP A 29 16.20 -14.00 -3.67
CA ASP A 29 17.22 -13.23 -4.41
C ASP A 29 16.93 -11.71 -4.37
N LEU A 30 15.64 -11.32 -4.45
CA LEU A 30 15.15 -9.94 -4.30
C LEU A 30 15.21 -9.40 -2.86
N PHE A 31 15.33 -10.26 -1.85
CA PHE A 31 15.56 -9.87 -0.45
C PHE A 31 17.03 -9.99 -0.02
N SER A 32 17.85 -10.74 -0.76
CA SER A 32 19.29 -10.92 -0.51
C SER A 32 20.15 -9.77 -1.05
N VAL A 33 19.58 -8.58 -1.22
CA VAL A 33 20.11 -7.58 -2.14
C VAL A 33 21.42 -6.93 -1.65
N GLU A 34 22.53 -7.54 -2.04
CA GLU A 34 23.81 -6.85 -2.18
C GLU A 34 23.74 -5.95 -3.42
N GLY A 35 23.43 -4.65 -3.23
CA GLY A 35 23.69 -3.63 -4.27
C GLY A 35 22.55 -2.69 -4.67
N LEU A 36 21.31 -2.85 -4.16
CA LEU A 36 20.30 -1.79 -4.32
C LEU A 36 20.55 -0.68 -3.30
N SER A 37 20.40 0.57 -3.72
CA SER A 37 20.32 1.65 -2.75
C SER A 37 19.06 1.46 -1.91
N ALA A 38 19.15 1.72 -0.60
CA ALA A 38 18.02 1.54 0.31
C ALA A 38 16.78 2.34 -0.16
N ALA A 39 16.98 3.49 -0.81
CA ALA A 39 15.92 4.35 -1.37
C ALA A 39 15.14 3.70 -2.51
N GLU A 40 15.76 2.83 -3.31
CA GLU A 40 15.10 2.18 -4.46
C GLU A 40 14.39 0.88 -4.09
N ALA A 41 14.72 0.30 -2.94
CA ALA A 41 14.26 -1.02 -2.54
C ALA A 41 12.73 -1.17 -2.53
N PRO A 42 11.93 -0.24 -1.97
CA PRO A 42 10.47 -0.41 -1.95
C PRO A 42 9.82 -0.39 -3.34
N ALA A 43 10.31 0.47 -4.24
CA ALA A 43 9.81 0.53 -5.61
C ALA A 43 10.18 -0.74 -6.40
N VAL A 44 11.38 -1.30 -6.16
CA VAL A 44 11.77 -2.61 -6.73
C VAL A 44 10.87 -3.72 -6.21
N LEU A 45 10.55 -3.73 -4.92
CA LEU A 45 9.65 -4.71 -4.31
C LEU A 45 8.23 -4.61 -4.88
N CYS A 46 7.73 -3.40 -5.14
CA CYS A 46 6.45 -3.20 -5.83
C CYS A 46 6.45 -3.85 -7.21
N ARG A 47 7.48 -3.59 -8.03
CA ARG A 47 7.62 -4.20 -9.37
C ARG A 47 7.75 -5.72 -9.30
N ALA A 48 8.49 -6.24 -8.33
CA ALA A 48 8.60 -7.67 -8.13
C ALA A 48 7.25 -8.34 -7.82
N CYS A 49 6.37 -7.68 -7.06
CA CYS A 49 5.01 -8.18 -6.82
C CYS A 49 4.23 -8.32 -8.13
N VAL A 50 4.37 -7.36 -9.07
CA VAL A 50 3.74 -7.42 -10.39
C VAL A 50 4.27 -8.58 -11.22
N ASP A 51 5.59 -8.81 -11.21
CA ASP A 51 6.20 -9.91 -11.98
C ASP A 51 5.85 -11.30 -11.43
N LEU A 52 5.58 -11.39 -10.12
CA LEU A 52 5.42 -12.64 -9.39
C LEU A 52 3.97 -12.99 -9.07
N LEU A 53 3.00 -12.08 -9.23
CA LEU A 53 1.60 -12.31 -8.92
C LEU A 53 0.73 -11.97 -10.13
N ASP A 54 -0.45 -12.56 -10.22
CA ASP A 54 -1.44 -12.19 -11.24
C ASP A 54 -2.16 -10.88 -10.86
N ILE A 55 -1.39 -9.79 -10.79
CA ILE A 55 -1.83 -8.44 -10.43
C ILE A 55 -1.35 -7.40 -11.45
N THR A 56 -2.04 -6.26 -11.54
CA THR A 56 -1.72 -5.19 -12.51
C THR A 56 -0.69 -4.22 -11.96
N GLY A 57 -0.78 -3.89 -10.66
CA GLY A 57 0.19 -3.01 -10.01
C GLY A 57 0.14 -3.12 -8.49
N ALA A 58 1.16 -2.56 -7.84
CA ALA A 58 1.36 -2.65 -6.40
C ALA A 58 1.89 -1.32 -5.83
N SER A 59 1.57 -1.05 -4.58
CA SER A 59 2.20 0.00 -3.78
C SER A 59 2.52 -0.48 -2.38
N ILE A 60 3.57 0.08 -1.79
CA ILE A 60 3.89 -0.08 -0.37
C ILE A 60 3.66 1.28 0.27
N SER A 61 2.84 1.31 1.32
CA SER A 61 2.60 2.49 2.15
C SER A 61 3.13 2.26 3.55
N LEU A 62 3.75 3.26 4.16
CA LEU A 62 4.18 3.26 5.55
C LEU A 62 3.54 4.41 6.27
N TYR A 63 3.07 4.16 7.49
CA TYR A 63 2.51 5.20 8.32
C TYR A 63 3.53 5.65 9.36
N GLY A 64 3.78 6.95 9.42
CA GLY A 64 4.49 7.56 10.55
C GLY A 64 3.68 7.39 11.84
N GLY A 65 4.29 7.55 13.01
CA GLY A 65 3.53 7.49 14.27
C GLY A 65 2.37 8.50 14.28
N GLY A 66 1.13 8.03 14.07
CA GLY A 66 -0.09 8.81 13.91
C GLY A 66 -0.64 8.84 12.47
N ASP A 67 -1.95 9.07 12.30
CA ASP A 67 -2.67 9.06 11.00
C ASP A 67 -2.20 10.13 9.98
N THR A 68 -1.22 10.96 10.34
CA THR A 68 -0.80 12.16 9.60
C THR A 68 0.33 11.91 8.62
N GLY A 69 1.13 10.85 8.79
CA GLY A 69 2.27 10.56 7.91
C GLY A 69 2.07 9.33 7.08
N ALA A 70 2.16 9.47 5.77
CA ALA A 70 2.22 8.35 4.85
C ALA A 70 3.42 8.53 3.92
N LEU A 71 4.25 7.50 3.79
CA LEU A 71 5.20 7.38 2.70
C LEU A 71 4.71 6.28 1.79
N TRP A 72 4.82 6.44 0.48
CA TRP A 72 4.60 5.31 -0.40
C TRP A 72 5.50 5.26 -1.61
N TRP A 73 5.56 4.06 -2.15
CA TRP A 73 6.21 3.71 -3.40
C TRP A 73 5.24 2.90 -4.22
N SER A 74 5.27 3.07 -5.54
CA SER A 74 4.37 2.34 -6.43
C SER A 74 5.12 1.68 -7.58
N SER A 75 4.52 0.65 -8.15
CA SER A 75 4.99 0.03 -9.38
C SER A 75 4.66 0.88 -10.62
N ASP A 76 3.61 1.69 -10.53
CA ASP A 76 3.07 2.49 -11.62
C ASP A 76 2.25 3.71 -11.11
N PRO A 77 1.99 4.71 -11.97
CA PRO A 77 1.22 5.89 -11.58
C PRO A 77 -0.25 5.65 -11.15
N VAL A 78 -0.84 4.49 -11.46
CA VAL A 78 -2.20 4.15 -11.02
C VAL A 78 -2.16 3.71 -9.55
N ALA A 79 -1.21 2.87 -9.16
CA ALA A 79 -1.00 2.46 -7.78
C ALA A 79 -0.72 3.66 -6.86
N GLY A 80 0.14 4.61 -7.28
CA GLY A 80 0.38 5.84 -6.52
C GLY A 80 -0.88 6.70 -6.35
N ARG A 81 -1.70 6.85 -7.40
CA ARG A 81 -2.99 7.56 -7.31
C ARG A 81 -4.02 6.83 -6.44
N LEU A 82 -3.98 5.50 -6.39
CA LEU A 82 -4.84 4.70 -5.53
C LEU A 82 -4.47 4.87 -4.05
N ALA A 83 -3.17 4.93 -3.75
CA ALA A 83 -2.67 5.24 -2.40
C ALA A 83 -3.13 6.65 -1.97
N GLU A 84 -2.95 7.67 -2.82
CA GLU A 84 -3.40 9.05 -2.57
C GLU A 84 -4.93 9.13 -2.35
N ALA A 85 -5.72 8.39 -3.12
CA ALA A 85 -7.17 8.35 -2.96
C ALA A 85 -7.58 7.80 -1.58
N GLN A 86 -7.00 6.68 -1.16
CA GLN A 86 -7.30 6.09 0.16
C GLN A 86 -6.84 6.99 1.31
N TYR A 87 -5.67 7.63 1.15
CA TYR A 87 -5.15 8.57 2.14
C TYR A 87 -5.99 9.85 2.22
N THR A 88 -6.42 10.39 1.08
CA THR A 88 -7.29 11.58 1.00
C THR A 88 -8.65 11.30 1.62
N LEU A 89 -9.26 10.17 1.29
CA LEU A 89 -10.57 9.79 1.83
C LEU A 89 -10.48 9.39 3.31
N GLY A 90 -9.31 8.93 3.77
CA GLY A 90 -9.17 8.28 5.08
C GLY A 90 -9.92 6.94 5.16
N ASP A 91 -10.39 6.42 4.03
CA ASP A 91 -11.19 5.22 3.90
C ASP A 91 -10.73 4.38 2.68
N GLY A 92 -11.02 3.09 2.71
CA GLY A 92 -10.63 2.12 1.68
C GLY A 92 -10.03 0.82 2.25
N PRO A 93 -9.73 -0.15 1.37
CA PRO A 93 -9.10 -1.41 1.73
C PRO A 93 -7.82 -1.26 2.57
N CYS A 94 -6.93 -0.36 2.17
CA CYS A 94 -5.65 -0.05 2.81
C CYS A 94 -5.85 0.47 4.24
N GLN A 95 -6.72 1.47 4.40
CA GLN A 95 -7.08 2.05 5.70
C GLN A 95 -7.75 1.01 6.62
N THR A 96 -8.59 0.15 6.04
CA THR A 96 -9.22 -0.95 6.77
C THR A 96 -8.17 -1.97 7.25
N ALA A 97 -7.28 -2.40 6.36
CA ALA A 97 -6.24 -3.39 6.64
C ALA A 97 -5.26 -2.89 7.72
N SER A 98 -4.89 -1.60 7.64
CA SER A 98 -4.07 -0.92 8.64
C SER A 98 -4.74 -0.93 10.01
N ARG A 99 -6.01 -0.48 10.12
CA ARG A 99 -6.75 -0.42 11.38
C ARG A 99 -7.01 -1.79 12.01
N SER A 100 -7.31 -2.81 11.20
CA SER A 100 -7.60 -4.16 11.70
C SER A 100 -6.36 -5.03 11.86
N ALA A 101 -5.19 -4.60 11.38
CA ALA A 101 -3.99 -5.40 11.24
C ALA A 101 -4.28 -6.77 10.58
N ALA A 102 -5.15 -6.78 9.56
CA ALA A 102 -5.59 -8.00 8.88
C ALA A 102 -5.72 -7.79 7.36
N PRO A 103 -5.48 -8.82 6.53
CA PRO A 103 -5.67 -8.73 5.09
C PRO A 103 -7.11 -8.33 4.70
N VAL A 104 -7.24 -7.44 3.74
CA VAL A 104 -8.51 -7.01 3.16
C VAL A 104 -8.50 -7.28 1.67
N LEU A 105 -9.43 -8.14 1.22
CA LEU A 105 -9.51 -8.57 -0.18
C LEU A 105 -10.81 -8.04 -0.80
N ALA A 106 -10.69 -6.99 -1.62
CA ALA A 106 -11.79 -6.40 -2.38
C ALA A 106 -11.75 -6.95 -3.82
N ALA A 107 -12.60 -7.93 -4.10
CA ALA A 107 -12.57 -8.67 -5.36
C ALA A 107 -13.28 -7.94 -6.50
N ASP A 108 -14.24 -7.05 -6.21
CA ASP A 108 -14.98 -6.31 -7.24
C ASP A 108 -15.44 -4.93 -6.73
N LEU A 109 -14.72 -3.88 -7.14
CA LEU A 109 -15.06 -2.48 -6.84
C LEU A 109 -16.14 -1.91 -7.79
N THR A 110 -16.55 -2.65 -8.82
CA THR A 110 -17.58 -2.14 -9.76
C THR A 110 -18.99 -2.30 -9.23
N LYS A 111 -19.20 -3.26 -8.31
CA LYS A 111 -20.52 -3.62 -7.79
C LYS A 111 -20.40 -4.47 -6.53
N GLY A 112 -21.54 -4.79 -5.93
CA GLY A 112 -21.59 -5.78 -4.85
C GLY A 112 -21.12 -5.24 -3.50
N PRO A 113 -20.70 -6.11 -2.58
CA PRO A 113 -20.40 -5.72 -1.20
C PRO A 113 -19.19 -4.79 -1.08
N ASP A 114 -18.14 -4.99 -1.87
CA ASP A 114 -16.93 -4.17 -1.78
C ASP A 114 -17.20 -2.73 -2.24
N ALA A 115 -17.90 -2.58 -3.38
CA ALA A 115 -18.34 -1.27 -3.86
C ALA A 115 -19.29 -0.56 -2.88
N ARG A 116 -20.08 -1.29 -2.09
CA ARG A 116 -20.94 -0.70 -1.04
C ARG A 116 -20.19 -0.37 0.24
N ARG A 117 -19.13 -1.12 0.53
CA ARG A 117 -18.31 -0.93 1.73
C ARG A 117 -17.50 0.36 1.63
N TRP A 118 -17.00 0.68 0.43
CA TRP A 118 -16.19 1.87 0.17
C TRP A 118 -16.71 2.63 -1.08
N PRO A 119 -17.91 3.22 -1.05
CA PRO A 119 -18.57 3.72 -2.25
C PRO A 119 -17.79 4.80 -2.99
N VAL A 120 -17.23 5.76 -2.26
CA VAL A 120 -16.45 6.86 -2.85
C VAL A 120 -15.12 6.36 -3.41
N PHE A 121 -14.38 5.56 -2.64
CA PHE A 121 -13.13 4.97 -3.08
C PHE A 121 -13.33 4.05 -4.29
N ALA A 122 -14.34 3.19 -4.26
CA ALA A 122 -14.66 2.26 -5.34
C ALA A 122 -14.95 3.03 -6.65
N GLN A 123 -15.70 4.13 -6.58
CA GLN A 123 -15.93 4.99 -7.74
C GLN A 123 -14.61 5.54 -8.30
N GLN A 124 -13.78 6.17 -7.47
CA GLN A 124 -12.49 6.75 -7.91
C GLN A 124 -11.54 5.69 -8.46
N ALA A 125 -11.45 4.53 -7.80
CA ALA A 125 -10.66 3.40 -8.27
C ALA A 125 -11.14 2.91 -9.66
N VAL A 126 -12.45 2.82 -9.87
CA VAL A 126 -13.03 2.40 -11.15
C VAL A 126 -12.73 3.40 -12.27
N GLU A 127 -12.79 4.71 -11.98
CA GLU A 127 -12.40 5.79 -12.90
C GLU A 127 -10.92 5.70 -13.31
N LEU A 128 -10.06 5.22 -12.40
CA LEU A 128 -8.63 4.94 -12.67
C LEU A 128 -8.38 3.63 -13.43
N GLY A 129 -9.42 2.84 -13.73
CA GLY A 129 -9.29 1.53 -14.40
C GLY A 129 -9.12 0.36 -13.45
N VAL A 130 -9.12 0.58 -12.14
CA VAL A 130 -8.99 -0.47 -11.11
C VAL A 130 -10.34 -1.15 -10.87
N ARG A 131 -10.32 -2.46 -10.66
CA ARG A 131 -11.52 -3.30 -10.45
C ARG A 131 -11.43 -4.18 -9.22
N ALA A 132 -10.24 -4.52 -8.75
CA ALA A 132 -10.02 -5.26 -7.51
C ALA A 132 -8.79 -4.72 -6.78
N VAL A 133 -8.81 -4.77 -5.45
CA VAL A 133 -7.74 -4.28 -4.57
C VAL A 133 -7.54 -5.26 -3.41
N PHE A 134 -6.30 -5.58 -3.10
CA PHE A 134 -5.92 -6.50 -2.03
C PHE A 134 -4.88 -5.82 -1.14
N SER A 135 -5.28 -5.49 0.09
CA SER A 135 -4.45 -4.74 1.03
C SER A 135 -3.96 -5.66 2.13
N LEU A 136 -2.64 -5.79 2.23
CA LEU A 136 -1.96 -6.67 3.18
C LEU A 136 -1.26 -5.79 4.23
N PRO A 137 -1.57 -5.93 5.52
CA PRO A 137 -0.89 -5.16 6.56
C PRO A 137 0.59 -5.53 6.62
N LEU A 138 1.44 -4.52 6.76
CA LEU A 138 2.86 -4.68 7.07
C LEU A 138 3.04 -4.37 8.54
N GLY A 139 3.45 -5.35 9.35
CA GLY A 139 3.61 -5.16 10.80
C GLY A 139 3.59 -6.46 11.60
N ALA A 140 3.75 -6.33 12.91
CA ALA A 140 3.87 -7.45 13.84
C ALA A 140 3.07 -7.23 15.12
N GLY A 141 2.62 -8.32 15.74
CA GLY A 141 1.98 -8.26 17.07
C GLY A 141 0.62 -7.55 17.10
N GLY A 142 -0.13 -7.56 16.00
CA GLY A 142 -1.43 -6.89 15.89
C GLY A 142 -1.36 -5.39 15.63
N LEU A 143 -0.17 -4.87 15.30
CA LEU A 143 0.04 -3.50 14.85
C LEU A 143 0.48 -3.51 13.39
N ALA A 144 -0.11 -2.63 12.57
CA ALA A 144 0.34 -2.35 11.22
C ALA A 144 1.14 -1.04 11.19
N VAL A 145 2.36 -1.10 10.66
CA VAL A 145 3.21 0.07 10.39
C VAL A 145 3.07 0.55 8.95
N GLY A 146 2.30 -0.17 8.12
CA GLY A 146 2.11 0.09 6.71
C GLY A 146 1.20 -0.93 6.04
N THR A 147 1.11 -0.86 4.72
CA THR A 147 0.39 -1.81 3.87
C THR A 147 1.17 -2.12 2.60
N LEU A 148 1.00 -3.33 2.09
CA LEU A 148 1.25 -3.69 0.70
C LEU A 148 -0.12 -3.77 0.01
N ASP A 149 -0.37 -2.85 -0.92
CA ASP A 149 -1.60 -2.77 -1.68
C ASP A 149 -1.37 -3.29 -3.09
N LEU A 150 -2.17 -4.26 -3.52
CA LEU A 150 -2.11 -4.87 -4.85
C LEU A 150 -3.40 -4.56 -5.58
N TYR A 151 -3.37 -4.20 -6.86
CA TYR A 151 -4.58 -3.93 -7.63
C TYR A 151 -4.65 -4.71 -8.93
N ARG A 152 -5.87 -4.89 -9.45
CA ARG A 152 -6.13 -5.43 -10.78
C ARG A 152 -7.08 -4.56 -11.58
N ASP A 153 -6.90 -4.57 -12.89
CA ASP A 153 -7.79 -3.95 -13.90
C ASP A 153 -9.02 -4.81 -14.24
N ARG A 154 -9.16 -5.97 -13.60
CA ARG A 154 -10.29 -6.90 -13.77
C ARG A 154 -10.83 -7.40 -12.42
N PRO A 155 -12.17 -7.63 -12.32
CA PRO A 155 -12.75 -8.23 -11.12
C PRO A 155 -12.29 -9.66 -10.89
N GLY A 156 -12.38 -10.09 -9.64
CA GLY A 156 -12.20 -11.47 -9.19
C GLY A 156 -11.44 -11.55 -7.86
N PRO A 157 -11.42 -12.72 -7.21
CA PRO A 157 -10.62 -12.94 -6.01
C PRO A 157 -9.12 -13.03 -6.34
N LEU A 158 -8.28 -12.71 -5.35
CA LEU A 158 -6.88 -13.12 -5.39
C LEU A 158 -6.84 -14.64 -5.22
N SER A 159 -6.20 -15.36 -6.15
CA SER A 159 -6.22 -16.83 -6.15
C SER A 159 -5.55 -17.38 -4.88
N GLU A 160 -5.91 -18.59 -4.43
CA GLU A 160 -5.23 -19.24 -3.31
C GLU A 160 -3.72 -19.41 -3.56
N GLN A 161 -3.37 -19.67 -4.83
CA GLN A 161 -1.97 -19.75 -5.25
C GLN A 161 -1.26 -18.41 -5.05
N ASP A 162 -1.85 -17.29 -5.48
CA ASP A 162 -1.24 -15.97 -5.29
C ASP A 162 -1.24 -15.53 -3.83
N GLN A 163 -2.25 -15.90 -3.03
CA GLN A 163 -2.23 -15.67 -1.57
C GLN A 163 -1.08 -16.39 -0.88
N THR A 164 -0.76 -17.61 -1.32
CA THR A 164 0.39 -18.39 -0.84
C THR A 164 1.74 -17.68 -1.09
N PHE A 165 1.79 -16.73 -2.04
CA PHE A 165 2.96 -15.87 -2.27
C PHE A 165 2.83 -14.51 -1.60
N ALA A 166 1.69 -13.83 -1.77
CA ALA A 166 1.50 -12.45 -1.36
C ALA A 166 1.63 -12.26 0.16
N PHE A 167 1.18 -13.23 0.97
CA PHE A 167 1.30 -13.13 2.43
C PHE A 167 2.76 -13.29 2.90
N PRO A 168 3.52 -14.32 2.48
CA PRO A 168 4.96 -14.38 2.78
C PRO A 168 5.76 -13.18 2.27
N VAL A 169 5.37 -12.58 1.13
CA VAL A 169 5.98 -11.35 0.63
C VAL A 169 5.76 -10.20 1.62
N ALA A 170 4.53 -9.98 2.07
CA ALA A 170 4.22 -8.97 3.07
C ALA A 170 4.97 -9.20 4.40
N GLU A 171 5.12 -10.44 4.84
CA GLU A 171 5.92 -10.81 6.01
C GLU A 171 7.41 -10.52 5.82
N ALA A 172 7.97 -10.86 4.65
CA ALA A 172 9.36 -10.60 4.33
C ALA A 172 9.66 -9.09 4.24
N ILE A 173 8.76 -8.32 3.61
CA ILE A 173 8.82 -6.85 3.62
C ILE A 173 8.82 -6.38 5.08
N THR A 174 7.85 -6.80 5.89
CA THR A 174 7.74 -6.44 7.31
C THR A 174 9.04 -6.71 8.08
N SER A 175 9.63 -7.89 7.91
CA SER A 175 10.89 -8.28 8.56
C SER A 175 12.04 -7.35 8.15
N ALA A 176 12.14 -7.00 6.86
CA ALA A 176 13.11 -6.02 6.38
C ALA A 176 12.87 -4.64 7.02
N LEU A 177 11.63 -4.17 7.11
CA LEU A 177 11.30 -2.87 7.73
C LEU A 177 11.72 -2.82 9.20
N LEU A 178 11.39 -3.87 9.96
CA LEU A 178 11.70 -3.96 11.40
C LEU A 178 13.20 -4.08 11.67
N SER A 179 13.92 -4.81 10.82
CA SER A 179 15.38 -4.95 10.90
C SER A 179 16.09 -3.60 10.68
N LEU A 180 15.63 -2.82 9.70
CA LEU A 180 16.14 -1.48 9.43
C LEU A 180 15.83 -0.49 10.56
N HIS A 181 14.64 -0.56 11.15
CA HIS A 181 14.29 0.27 12.31
C HIS A 181 15.17 -0.05 13.53
N SER A 182 15.46 -1.34 13.76
CA SER A 182 16.30 -1.79 14.86
C SER A 182 17.76 -1.34 14.71
N ALA A 183 18.29 -1.32 13.48
CA ALA A 183 19.63 -0.82 13.18
C ALA A 183 19.79 0.69 13.45
N ARG A 184 18.71 1.48 13.39
CA ARG A 184 18.73 2.92 13.74
C ARG A 184 18.79 3.19 15.24
N GLY A 185 18.40 2.23 16.07
CA GLY A 185 18.52 2.32 17.53
C GLY A 185 19.97 2.22 18.02
N ASP A 186 20.87 1.68 17.18
CA ASP A 186 22.30 1.64 17.44
C ASP A 186 22.98 2.94 17.00
N ARG A 187 23.17 3.85 17.96
CA ARG A 187 23.81 5.16 17.76
C ARG A 187 25.28 5.09 17.31
N THR A 188 25.85 3.89 17.18
CA THR A 188 27.24 3.67 16.75
C THR A 188 27.36 3.24 15.29
N ALA A 189 26.26 2.92 14.61
CA ALA A 189 26.26 2.60 13.19
C ALA A 189 26.35 3.88 12.32
N PRO A 190 27.09 3.86 11.19
CA PRO A 190 27.05 4.96 10.22
C PRO A 190 25.61 5.16 9.72
N PRO A 191 25.21 6.39 9.33
CA PRO A 191 23.86 6.64 8.83
C PRO A 191 23.59 5.73 7.63
N ALA A 192 22.75 4.72 7.82
CA ALA A 192 22.33 3.85 6.74
C ALA A 192 21.59 4.69 5.69
N PRO A 193 21.81 4.48 4.38
CA PRO A 193 21.03 5.14 3.35
C PRO A 193 19.54 4.99 3.66
N ASN A 194 18.83 6.11 3.63
CA ASN A 194 17.48 6.16 4.14
C ASN A 194 16.52 5.72 3.05
N TRP A 195 15.97 4.51 3.19
CA TRP A 195 14.91 4.02 2.32
C TRP A 195 13.69 4.96 2.22
N LEU A 196 13.47 5.83 3.21
CA LEU A 196 12.42 6.86 3.17
C LEU A 196 12.68 7.95 2.11
N ASP A 197 13.93 8.14 1.63
CA ASP A 197 14.29 9.23 0.70
C ASP A 197 13.75 9.00 -0.73
N GLY A 198 13.27 7.80 -1.05
CA GLY A 198 12.76 7.45 -2.37
C GLY A 198 11.24 7.47 -2.50
N ALA A 199 10.51 7.93 -1.48
CA ALA A 199 9.05 7.93 -1.48
C ALA A 199 8.52 8.87 -2.59
N GLU A 200 7.48 8.43 -3.29
CA GLU A 200 6.83 9.23 -4.35
C GLU A 200 6.07 10.42 -3.77
N ASN A 201 5.63 10.29 -2.52
CA ASN A 201 5.02 11.34 -1.72
C ASN A 201 5.39 11.09 -0.27
N ASP A 202 5.89 12.11 0.43
CA ASP A 202 6.27 12.02 1.84
C ASP A 202 5.24 12.63 2.78
N HIS A 203 4.18 13.23 2.23
CA HIS A 203 3.13 13.94 2.95
C HIS A 203 3.64 14.96 3.97
N GLU A 204 4.87 15.46 3.80
CA GLU A 204 5.43 16.49 4.68
C GLU A 204 4.53 17.73 4.63
N GLU A 205 4.07 18.10 3.44
CA GLU A 205 3.14 19.20 3.23
C GLU A 205 1.82 18.96 3.99
N VAL A 206 1.30 17.74 4.01
CA VAL A 206 0.06 17.41 4.74
C VAL A 206 0.27 17.50 6.25
N HIS A 207 1.40 17.02 6.76
CA HIS A 207 1.78 17.20 8.16
C HIS A 207 1.90 18.68 8.56
N GLN A 208 2.60 19.47 7.74
CA GLN A 208 2.79 20.90 7.97
C GLN A 208 1.45 21.64 7.95
N ALA A 209 0.60 21.39 6.94
CA ALA A 209 -0.74 21.98 6.86
C ALA A 209 -1.62 21.56 8.05
N THR A 210 -1.56 20.29 8.46
CA THR A 210 -2.26 19.81 9.67
C THR A 210 -1.81 20.59 10.90
N GLY A 211 -0.49 20.79 11.09
CA GLY A 211 0.04 21.61 12.19
C GLY A 211 -0.43 23.08 12.14
N MET A 212 -0.49 23.68 10.94
CA MET A 212 -1.04 25.03 10.76
C MET A 212 -2.51 25.10 11.16
N ILE A 213 -3.32 24.11 10.78
CA ILE A 213 -4.75 24.02 11.11
C ILE A 213 -4.94 23.80 12.62
N MET A 214 -4.13 22.94 13.25
CA MET A 214 -4.16 22.72 14.71
C MET A 214 -3.97 24.02 15.48
N VAL A 215 -2.95 24.80 15.12
CA VAL A 215 -2.67 26.09 15.77
C VAL A 215 -3.80 27.08 15.52
N HIS A 216 -4.36 27.10 14.30
CA HIS A 216 -5.40 28.06 13.94
C HIS A 216 -6.75 27.78 14.60
N LEU A 217 -7.14 26.51 14.71
CA LEU A 217 -8.44 26.09 15.25
C LEU A 217 -8.38 25.62 16.71
N GLY A 218 -7.18 25.43 17.28
CA GLY A 218 -7.02 24.89 18.63
C GLY A 218 -7.46 23.42 18.78
N VAL A 219 -7.34 22.62 17.72
CA VAL A 219 -7.78 21.22 17.68
C VAL A 219 -6.60 20.24 17.66
N ASP A 220 -6.87 18.97 17.97
CA ASP A 220 -5.88 17.89 17.87
C ASP A 220 -5.55 17.52 16.40
N PRO A 221 -4.47 16.77 16.15
CA PRO A 221 -4.03 16.41 14.80
C PRO A 221 -5.07 15.62 13.99
N GLU A 222 -5.86 14.76 14.66
CA GLU A 222 -6.87 13.93 13.99
C GLU A 222 -8.00 14.81 13.46
N HIS A 223 -8.49 15.73 14.29
CA HIS A 223 -9.48 16.73 13.88
C HIS A 223 -8.94 17.65 12.78
N ALA A 224 -7.71 18.13 12.88
CA ALA A 224 -7.11 18.98 11.87
C ALA A 224 -6.98 18.25 10.51
N LEU A 225 -6.51 17.01 10.51
CA LEU A 225 -6.44 16.20 9.28
C LEU A 225 -7.82 15.89 8.73
N ALA A 226 -8.80 15.60 9.59
CA ALA A 226 -10.19 15.40 9.17
C ALA A 226 -10.77 16.66 8.50
N ARG A 227 -10.48 17.86 9.02
CA ARG A 227 -10.87 19.13 8.38
C ARG A 227 -10.19 19.31 7.02
N LEU A 228 -8.91 19.01 6.92
CA LEU A 228 -8.17 19.09 5.66
C LEU A 228 -8.73 18.11 4.60
N ARG A 229 -8.98 16.85 4.99
CA ARG A 229 -9.63 15.85 4.14
C ARG A 229 -11.04 16.27 3.71
N ALA A 230 -11.84 16.81 4.63
CA ALA A 230 -13.17 17.31 4.31
C ALA A 230 -13.13 18.46 3.29
N HIS A 231 -12.16 19.38 3.42
CA HIS A 231 -11.94 20.43 2.44
C HIS A 231 -11.54 19.88 1.08
N ALA A 232 -10.54 18.98 1.04
CA ALA A 232 -10.07 18.34 -0.18
C ALA A 232 -11.21 17.64 -0.92
N PHE A 233 -12.02 16.86 -0.18
CA PHE A 233 -13.21 16.20 -0.70
C PHE A 233 -14.23 17.18 -1.28
N ALA A 234 -14.56 18.25 -0.55
CA ALA A 234 -15.53 19.24 -0.99
C ALA A 234 -15.12 19.99 -2.27
N HIS A 235 -13.82 20.06 -2.57
CA HIS A 235 -13.26 20.75 -3.73
C HIS A 235 -12.76 19.80 -4.83
N ALA A 236 -12.98 18.49 -4.68
CA ALA A 236 -12.50 17.46 -5.60
C ALA A 236 -10.98 17.53 -5.88
N GLN A 237 -10.20 17.82 -4.83
CA GLN A 237 -8.74 17.87 -4.85
C GLN A 237 -8.16 16.76 -3.96
N SER A 238 -6.89 16.44 -4.16
CA SER A 238 -6.18 15.57 -3.21
C SER A 238 -5.90 16.29 -1.90
N VAL A 239 -5.72 15.54 -0.81
CA VAL A 239 -5.34 16.14 0.48
C VAL A 239 -3.95 16.80 0.40
N THR A 240 -3.07 16.27 -0.46
CA THR A 240 -1.76 16.88 -0.76
C THR A 240 -1.90 18.24 -1.46
N GLU A 241 -2.81 18.36 -2.43
CA GLU A 241 -3.10 19.65 -3.09
C GLU A 241 -3.71 20.66 -2.12
N ALA A 242 -4.69 20.23 -1.30
CA ALA A 242 -5.28 21.08 -0.28
C ALA A 242 -4.24 21.55 0.74
N ALA A 243 -3.30 20.67 1.15
CA ALA A 243 -2.22 21.02 2.05
C ALA A 243 -1.31 22.12 1.49
N ARG A 244 -0.94 22.03 0.21
CA ARG A 244 -0.17 23.08 -0.48
C ARG A 244 -0.90 24.42 -0.47
N ASP A 245 -2.21 24.40 -0.69
CA ASP A 245 -3.01 25.62 -0.69
C ASP A 245 -3.15 26.24 0.71
N VAL A 246 -3.12 25.43 1.78
CA VAL A 246 -3.01 25.91 3.17
C VAL A 246 -1.65 26.53 3.44
N ILE A 247 -0.56 25.86 3.08
CA ILE A 247 0.81 26.34 3.26
C ILE A 247 1.03 27.65 2.50
N ALA A 248 0.49 27.74 1.27
CA ALA A 248 0.52 28.94 0.46
C ALA A 248 -0.43 30.05 0.95
N GLY A 249 -1.23 29.81 2.00
CA GLY A 249 -2.15 30.77 2.60
C GLY A 249 -3.39 31.09 1.75
N LYS A 250 -3.70 30.27 0.74
CA LYS A 250 -4.88 30.41 -0.13
C LYS A 250 -6.17 29.96 0.56
N ILE A 251 -6.05 29.00 1.47
CA ILE A 251 -7.17 28.47 2.28
C ILE A 251 -6.97 28.89 3.73
N ARG A 252 -8.06 29.29 4.39
CA ARG A 252 -8.12 29.44 5.85
C ARG A 252 -9.32 28.66 6.36
N PHE A 253 -9.11 27.95 7.46
CA PHE A 253 -10.18 27.24 8.14
C PHE A 253 -10.81 28.16 9.17
N HIS A 254 -12.12 28.09 9.32
CA HIS A 254 -12.87 28.83 10.33
C HIS A 254 -13.62 27.83 11.23
N GLU A 255 -13.96 28.25 12.45
CA GLU A 255 -14.68 27.42 13.43
C GLU A 255 -15.99 26.84 12.88
#